data_AF-A0A1Q7C3F7-F1
#
_entry.id   AF-A0A1Q7C3F7-F1
#
_cell.length_a   1.000
_cell.length_b   1.000
_cell.length_c   1.000
_cell.angle_alpha   90.00
_cell.angle_beta   90.00
_cell.angle_gamma   90.00
#
_symmetry.space_group_name_H-M   'P 1'
#
loop_
_entity.id
_entity.type
_entity.pdbx_description
1 polymer ?
#
loop_
_entity_poly.entity_id
_entity_poly.type
_entity_poly.pdbx_seq_one_letter_code
_entity_poly.pdbx_strand_id
1 'polypeptide(L)'
;MSRINTAVLCEALFSSDLQASVPLEPQRVRAAIRRAILVLGVRNCAAVVAQEFGDHPDAAVARMLWAKEAVCQAYAPALPSPEMTP
;
A
#
# COMPACT_ATOMS: atom_id res chain seq x y z
N MET A 1 -11.72 7.17 -13.63
CA MET A 1 -10.75 6.38 -12.82
C MET A 1 -11.56 5.54 -11.85
N SER A 2 -11.72 4.25 -12.14
CA SER A 2 -12.48 3.34 -11.27
C SER A 2 -11.90 3.39 -9.86
N ARG A 3 -12.74 3.59 -8.84
CA ARG A 3 -12.31 3.53 -7.43
C ARG A 3 -11.78 2.12 -7.17
N ILE A 4 -10.47 1.93 -7.27
CA ILE A 4 -9.84 0.72 -6.75
C ILE A 4 -10.10 0.73 -5.25
N ASN A 5 -10.65 -0.36 -4.73
CA ASN A 5 -10.98 -0.52 -3.32
C ASN A 5 -9.70 -0.36 -2.47
N THR A 6 -9.74 0.46 -1.42
CA THR A 6 -8.61 0.64 -0.49
C THR A 6 -8.08 -0.68 0.04
N ALA A 7 -8.93 -1.68 0.28
CA ALA A 7 -8.50 -3.02 0.68
C ALA A 7 -7.55 -3.65 -0.36
N VAL A 8 -7.91 -3.58 -1.64
CA VAL A 8 -7.08 -4.10 -2.74
C VAL A 8 -5.74 -3.36 -2.85
N LEU A 9 -5.72 -2.06 -2.61
CA LEU A 9 -4.47 -1.28 -2.58
C LEU A 9 -3.56 -1.75 -1.43
N CYS A 10 -4.14 -1.95 -0.24
CA CYS A 10 -3.40 -2.44 0.92
C CYS A 10 -2.88 -3.86 0.72
N GLU A 11 -3.69 -4.78 0.19
CA GLU A 11 -3.29 -6.17 -0.09
C GLU A 11 -2.17 -6.23 -1.14
N ALA A 12 -2.27 -5.42 -2.19
CA ALA A 12 -1.23 -5.32 -3.21
C ALA A 12 0.07 -4.75 -2.64
N LEU A 13 0.00 -3.71 -1.80
CA LEU A 13 1.17 -3.12 -1.17
C LEU A 13 1.81 -4.08 -0.15
N PHE A 14 0.98 -4.77 0.64
CA PHE A 14 1.39 -5.81 1.57
C PHE A 14 2.24 -6.87 0.85
N SER A 15 1.74 -7.36 -0.30
CA SER A 15 2.35 -8.40 -1.13
C SER A 15 3.50 -7.92 -2.00
N SER A 16 3.91 -6.65 -1.88
CA SER A 16 5.02 -6.08 -2.64
C SER A 16 6.33 -6.13 -1.86
N ASP A 17 7.45 -6.07 -2.57
CA ASP A 17 8.80 -6.01 -1.98
C ASP A 17 9.13 -4.64 -1.34
N LEU A 18 8.22 -3.66 -1.37
CA LEU A 18 8.48 -2.33 -0.82
C LEU A 18 8.52 -2.37 0.71
N GLN A 19 9.68 -2.09 1.31
CA GLN A 19 9.86 -2.08 2.76
C GLN A 19 9.52 -0.72 3.40
N ALA A 20 9.16 -0.76 4.68
CA ALA A 20 8.84 0.41 5.50
C ALA A 20 10.04 1.33 5.81
N SER A 21 11.26 0.83 5.64
CA SER A 21 12.51 1.52 5.93
C SER A 21 12.90 2.59 4.90
N VAL A 22 12.18 2.69 3.79
CA VAL A 22 12.46 3.61 2.69
C VAL A 22 11.49 4.80 2.75
N PRO A 23 11.93 6.05 2.47
CA PRO A 23 11.03 7.20 2.42
C PRO A 23 9.78 6.93 1.58
N LEU A 24 8.61 7.14 2.17
CA LEU A 24 7.29 6.88 1.60
C LEU A 24 6.92 7.95 0.58
N GLU A 25 7.61 7.96 -0.56
CA GLU A 25 7.20 8.79 -1.69
C GLU A 25 5.89 8.24 -2.27
N PRO A 26 4.82 9.06 -2.37
CA PRO A 26 3.52 8.61 -2.89
C PRO A 26 3.60 7.91 -4.25
N GLN A 27 4.51 8.35 -5.11
CA GLN A 27 4.72 7.77 -6.43
C GLN A 27 5.28 6.34 -6.36
N ARG A 28 6.20 6.08 -5.44
CA ARG A 28 6.81 4.76 -5.23
C ARG A 28 5.79 3.77 -4.69
N VAL A 29 4.95 4.20 -3.73
CA VAL A 29 3.84 3.38 -3.21
C VAL A 29 2.88 2.99 -4.33
N ARG A 30 2.43 3.94 -5.14
CA ARG A 30 1.54 3.68 -6.29
C ARG A 30 2.18 2.75 -7.32
N ALA A 31 3.48 2.90 -7.59
CA ALA A 31 4.21 2.03 -8.51
C ALA A 31 4.33 0.59 -7.98
N ALA A 32 4.61 0.42 -6.68
CA ALA A 32 4.68 -0.89 -6.03
C ALA A 32 3.33 -1.61 -6.08
N ILE A 33 2.23 -0.92 -5.75
CA ILE A 33 0.87 -1.44 -5.86
C ILE A 33 0.57 -1.89 -7.30
N ARG A 34 0.85 -1.03 -8.28
CA ARG A 34 0.62 -1.36 -9.69
C ARG A 34 1.42 -2.59 -10.10
N ARG A 35 2.69 -2.68 -9.69
CA ARG A 35 3.55 -3.83 -10.00
C ARG A 35 3.03 -5.11 -9.36
N ALA A 36 2.64 -5.08 -8.09
CA ALA A 36 2.08 -6.24 -7.40
C ALA A 36 0.79 -6.74 -8.10
N ILE A 37 -0.11 -5.83 -8.47
CA ILE A 37 -1.33 -6.19 -9.22
C ILE A 37 -1.01 -6.77 -10.60
N LEU A 38 0.02 -6.26 -11.29
CA LEU A 38 0.42 -6.78 -12.60
C LEU A 38 1.08 -8.16 -12.52
N VAL A 39 1.89 -8.41 -11.49
CA VAL A 39 2.65 -9.67 -11.35
C VAL A 39 1.79 -10.76 -10.73
N LEU A 40 1.05 -10.44 -9.66
CA LEU A 40 0.28 -11.41 -8.88
C LEU A 40 -1.19 -11.43 -9.31
N GLY A 41 -1.76 -10.28 -9.65
CA GLY A 41 -3.21 -10.12 -9.75
C GLY A 41 -3.88 -10.01 -8.38
N VAL A 42 -5.05 -9.35 -8.33
CA VAL A 42 -5.74 -9.01 -7.07
C VAL A 42 -6.03 -10.24 -6.19
N ARG A 43 -6.47 -11.35 -6.78
CA ARG A 43 -6.80 -12.57 -6.03
C ARG A 43 -5.58 -13.19 -5.36
N ASN A 44 -4.44 -13.20 -6.04
CA ASN A 44 -3.22 -13.74 -5.46
C ASN A 44 -2.62 -12.80 -4.41
N CYS A 45 -2.80 -11.47 -4.53
CA CYS A 45 -2.47 -10.57 -3.43
C CYS A 45 -3.26 -10.93 -2.15
N ALA A 46 -4.57 -11.18 -2.27
CA ALA A 46 -5.37 -11.63 -1.13
C ALA A 46 -4.93 -13.01 -0.61
N ALA A 47 -4.51 -13.93 -1.49
CA ALA A 47 -4.00 -15.24 -1.09
C ALA A 47 -2.66 -15.14 -0.32
N VAL A 48 -1.74 -14.29 -0.76
CA VAL A 48 -0.48 -14.01 -0.05
C VAL A 48 -0.76 -13.45 1.34
N VAL A 49 -1.69 -12.49 1.45
CA VAL A 49 -2.10 -11.94 2.75
C VAL A 49 -2.64 -13.06 3.64
N ALA A 50 -3.55 -13.90 3.14
CA ALA A 50 -4.12 -14.99 3.92
C ALA A 50 -3.05 -16.00 4.40
N GLN A 51 -2.09 -16.33 3.53
CA GLN A 51 -0.97 -17.23 3.85
C GLN A 51 -0.10 -16.64 4.97
N GLU A 52 0.35 -15.40 4.83
CA GLU A 52 1.20 -14.73 5.82
C GLU A 52 0.49 -14.58 7.18
N PHE A 53 -0.82 -14.33 7.19
CA PHE A 53 -1.59 -14.31 8.43
C PHE A 53 -1.71 -15.69 9.09
N GLY A 54 -1.65 -16.78 8.31
CA GLY A 54 -1.61 -18.14 8.82
C GLY A 54 -0.24 -18.54 9.37
N ASP A 55 0.83 -18.20 8.64
CA ASP A 55 2.19 -18.61 8.98
C ASP A 55 2.81 -17.72 10.06
N HIS A 56 2.63 -16.40 9.94
CA HIS A 56 3.31 -15.38 10.75
C HIS A 56 2.35 -14.22 11.11
N PRO A 57 1.34 -14.47 11.96
CA PRO A 57 0.28 -13.50 12.23
C PRO A 57 0.79 -12.15 12.75
N ASP A 58 1.77 -12.13 13.66
CA ASP A 58 2.30 -10.88 14.22
C ASP A 58 3.03 -10.04 13.16
N ALA A 59 3.82 -10.68 12.31
CA ALA A 59 4.51 -10.02 11.20
C ALA A 59 3.51 -9.50 10.16
N ALA A 60 2.48 -10.29 9.84
CA ALA A 60 1.42 -9.91 8.93
C ALA A 60 0.61 -8.70 9.46
N VAL A 61 0.29 -8.66 10.76
CA VAL A 61 -0.38 -7.49 11.36
C VAL A 61 0.47 -6.23 11.21
N ALA A 62 1.75 -6.29 11.57
CA ALA A 62 2.66 -5.15 11.45
C ALA A 62 2.76 -4.66 9.99
N ARG A 63 2.88 -5.60 9.05
CA ARG A 63 2.95 -5.32 7.61
C ARG A 63 1.66 -4.69 7.07
N MET A 64 0.50 -5.18 7.49
CA MET A 64 -0.80 -4.66 7.06
C MET A 64 -1.09 -3.27 7.63
N LEU A 65 -0.72 -3.00 8.88
CA LEU A 65 -0.83 -1.67 9.48
C LEU A 65 0.02 -0.66 8.72
N TRP A 66 1.28 -1.01 8.43
CA TRP A 66 2.14 -0.19 7.58
C TRP A 66 1.54 0.05 6.19
N ALA A 67 1.01 -0.99 5.55
CA ALA A 67 0.44 -0.87 4.21
C ALA A 67 -0.76 0.09 4.20
N LYS A 68 -1.62 0.04 5.22
CA LYS A 68 -2.75 0.99 5.38
C LYS A 68 -2.27 2.42 5.51
N GLU A 69 -1.27 2.67 6.34
CA GLU A 69 -0.71 4.01 6.53
C GLU A 69 -0.09 4.54 5.23
N ALA A 70 0.74 3.73 4.58
CA ALA A 70 1.39 4.10 3.32
C ALA A 70 0.38 4.38 2.19
N VAL A 71 -0.68 3.57 2.07
CA VAL A 71 -1.78 3.84 1.12
C VAL A 71 -2.50 5.13 1.47
N CYS A 72 -2.80 5.37 2.74
CA CYS A 72 -3.45 6.61 3.18
C CYS A 72 -2.61 7.83 2.79
N GLN A 73 -1.32 7.83 3.12
CA GLN A 73 -0.40 8.93 2.78
C GLN A 73 -0.23 9.11 1.27
N ALA A 74 -0.13 8.02 0.51
CA ALA A 74 0.12 8.08 -0.94
C ALA A 74 -1.10 8.57 -1.76
N TYR A 75 -2.31 8.47 -1.20
CA TYR A 75 -3.55 8.87 -1.85
C TYR A 75 -4.26 10.02 -1.12
N ALA A 76 -3.69 10.52 -0.01
CA ALA A 76 -4.15 11.73 0.63
C ALA A 76 -4.10 12.90 -0.38
N PRO A 77 -5.11 13.79 -0.38
CA PRO A 77 -5.03 15.00 -1.18
C PRO A 77 -3.80 15.80 -0.72
N ALA A 78 -3.04 16.34 -1.68
CA ALA A 78 -2.02 17.32 -1.35
C ALA A 78 -2.74 18.49 -0.66
N LEU A 79 -2.50 18.69 0.64
CA LEU A 79 -2.94 19.92 1.28
C LEU A 79 -2.34 21.07 0.46
N PRO A 80 -3.14 22.05 0.02
CA PRO A 80 -2.57 23.24 -0.59
C PRO A 80 -1.59 23.82 0.44
N SER A 81 -0.34 24.01 0.02
CA SER A 81 0.64 24.74 0.83
C SER A 81 -0.03 26.04 1.28
N PRO A 82 0.10 26.45 2.56
CA PRO A 82 -0.41 27.75 2.98
C PRO A 82 0.25 28.78 2.08
N GLU A 83 -0.56 29.40 1.23
CA GLU A 83 -0.14 30.46 0.32
C GLU A 83 0.52 31.53 1.19
N MET A 84 1.84 31.69 1.04
CA MET A 84 2.54 32.82 1.63
C MET A 84 2.08 34.05 0.84
N THR A 85 1.00 34.66 1.33
CA THR A 85 0.52 35.94 0.79
C THR A 85 1.60 37.00 1.04
N PRO A 86 2.07 37.73 0.01
CA PRO A 86 3.09 38.77 0.16
C PRO A 86 2.63 39.97 1.00
#